data_AF-G2QL45-F1
#
_entry.id   AF-G2QL45-F1
#
_cell.length_a   1.000
_cell.length_b   1.000
_cell.length_c   1.000
_cell.angle_alpha   90.00
_cell.angle_beta   90.00
_cell.angle_gamma   90.00
#
_symmetry.space_group_name_H-M   'P 1'
#
loop_
_entity.id
_entity.type
_entity.pdbx_description
1 polymer ?
#
loop_
_entity_poly.entity_id
_entity_poly.type
_entity_poly.pdbx_seq_one_letter_code
_entity_poly.pdbx_strand_id
1 'polypeptide(L)'
;MPPLPLAFPYPLRIGTDICRVARIAHILRSRQGARFIRRVLAPEELARARPAVHQVLRVAAAQQAGEEEERAKGSARQEDEADEAKGGDLDAYARAATYMAGR
;
A
#
# COMPACT_ATOMS: atom_id res chain seq x y z
N MET A 1 25.31 -46.64 -3.72
CA MET A 1 24.79 -45.35 -3.21
C MET A 1 24.27 -44.54 -4.39
N PRO A 2 23.12 -43.87 -4.29
CA PRO A 2 22.68 -42.94 -5.32
C PRO A 2 23.62 -41.73 -5.39
N PRO A 3 23.80 -41.11 -6.57
CA PRO A 3 24.66 -39.93 -6.72
C PRO A 3 24.08 -38.73 -5.96
N LEU A 4 24.96 -37.95 -5.32
CA LEU A 4 24.59 -36.68 -4.70
C LEU A 4 24.20 -35.68 -5.80
N PRO A 5 23.13 -34.88 -5.61
CA PRO A 5 22.73 -33.87 -6.57
C PRO A 5 23.84 -32.81 -6.73
N LEU A 6 24.13 -32.44 -8.00
CA LEU A 6 25.08 -31.38 -8.33
C LEU A 6 24.60 -30.03 -7.75
N ALA A 7 25.52 -29.31 -7.11
CA ALA A 7 25.27 -27.97 -6.63
C ALA A 7 24.93 -27.05 -7.82
N PHE A 8 24.01 -26.12 -7.61
CA PHE A 8 23.59 -25.18 -8.65
C PHE A 8 24.82 -24.37 -9.15
N PRO A 9 25.02 -24.25 -10.47
CA PRO A 9 26.29 -23.79 -11.06
C PRO A 9 26.59 -22.29 -10.90
N TYR A 10 25.66 -21.50 -10.33
CA TYR A 10 25.86 -20.08 -10.07
C TYR A 10 25.63 -19.76 -8.59
N PRO A 11 26.32 -18.77 -8.00
CA PRO A 11 26.10 -18.36 -6.61
C PRO A 11 24.81 -17.54 -6.48
N LEU A 12 23.66 -18.12 -6.81
CA LEU A 12 22.36 -17.50 -6.53
C LEU A 12 22.10 -17.62 -5.02
N ARG A 13 21.95 -16.46 -4.37
CA ARG A 13 21.66 -16.38 -2.94
C ARG A 13 20.16 -16.48 -2.74
N ILE A 14 19.73 -17.32 -1.79
CA ILE A 14 18.34 -17.40 -1.37
C ILE A 14 18.09 -16.28 -0.36
N GLY A 15 17.09 -15.45 -0.64
CA GLY A 15 16.56 -14.47 0.31
C GLY A 15 15.34 -15.01 1.03
N THR A 16 15.21 -14.71 2.33
CA THR A 16 13.99 -14.96 3.10
C THR A 16 13.46 -13.63 3.61
N ASP A 17 12.13 -13.48 3.62
CA ASP A 17 11.46 -12.29 4.16
C ASP A 17 10.26 -12.70 5.02
N ILE A 18 10.04 -11.95 6.09
CA ILE A 18 8.89 -12.10 6.97
C ILE A 18 8.12 -10.79 7.01
N CYS A 19 6.95 -10.79 6.38
CA CYS A 19 6.10 -9.63 6.28
C CYS A 19 4.87 -9.76 7.20
N ARG A 20 4.54 -8.68 7.93
CA ARG A 20 3.34 -8.61 8.79
C ARG A 20 2.25 -7.80 8.10
N VAL A 21 1.12 -8.45 7.77
CA VAL A 21 -0.05 -7.82 7.13
C VAL A 21 -0.53 -6.59 7.91
N ALA A 22 -0.56 -6.66 9.25
CA ALA A 22 -0.95 -5.53 10.10
C ALA A 22 -0.05 -4.28 9.90
N ARG A 23 1.26 -4.47 9.68
CA ARG A 23 2.19 -3.37 9.40
C ARG A 23 1.85 -2.72 8.06
N ILE A 24 1.60 -3.53 7.04
CA ILE A 24 1.22 -3.04 5.72
C ILE A 24 -0.12 -2.29 5.78
N ALA A 25 -1.12 -2.86 6.47
CA ALA A 25 -2.42 -2.21 6.64
C ALA A 25 -2.30 -0.85 7.33
N HIS A 26 -1.44 -0.73 8.34
CA HIS A 26 -1.17 0.55 8.99
C HIS A 26 -0.53 1.58 8.03
N ILE A 27 0.45 1.15 7.22
CA ILE A 27 1.04 2.02 6.19
C ILE A 27 -0.03 2.45 5.17
N LEU A 28 -0.86 1.53 4.71
CA LEU A 28 -1.90 1.82 3.72
C LEU A 28 -2.95 2.82 4.20
N ARG A 29 -3.25 2.84 5.51
CA ARG A 29 -4.17 3.82 6.12
C ARG A 29 -3.56 5.20 6.32
N SER A 30 -2.23 5.33 6.25
CA SER A 30 -1.55 6.62 6.38
C SER A 30 -1.65 7.45 5.10
N ARG A 31 -1.35 8.76 5.18
CA ARG A 31 -1.15 9.64 4.01
C ARG A 31 -0.13 9.10 2.99
N GLN A 32 0.78 8.22 3.41
CA GLN A 32 1.80 7.62 2.53
C GLN A 32 1.33 6.35 1.82
N GLY A 33 0.11 5.85 2.09
CA GLY A 33 -0.38 4.57 1.58
C GLY A 33 -0.35 4.45 0.05
N ALA A 34 -0.81 5.48 -0.66
CA ALA A 34 -0.80 5.49 -2.12
C ALA A 34 0.63 5.47 -2.70
N ARG A 35 1.54 6.23 -2.06
CA ARG A 35 2.96 6.25 -2.45
C ARG A 35 3.63 4.91 -2.16
N PHE A 36 3.28 4.27 -1.05
CA PHE A 36 3.77 2.94 -0.70
C PHE A 36 3.38 1.90 -1.74
N ILE A 37 2.10 1.88 -2.16
CA ILE A 37 1.63 0.98 -3.23
C ILE A 37 2.44 1.19 -4.51
N ARG A 38 2.56 2.44 -4.98
CA ARG A 38 3.29 2.77 -6.21
C ARG A 38 4.80 2.50 -6.15
N ARG A 39 5.36 2.41 -4.94
CA ARG A 39 6.79 2.09 -4.72
C ARG A 39 7.05 0.60 -4.74
N VAL A 40 6.09 -0.21 -4.27
CA VAL A 40 6.26 -1.65 -4.11
C VAL A 40 5.80 -2.41 -5.36
N LEU A 41 4.64 -2.06 -5.91
CA LEU A 41 4.08 -2.74 -7.07
C LEU A 41 4.60 -2.11 -8.36
N ALA A 42 5.10 -2.95 -9.26
CA ALA A 42 5.39 -2.55 -10.64
C ALA A 42 4.09 -2.17 -11.37
N PRO A 43 4.16 -1.38 -12.46
CA PRO A 43 2.97 -0.98 -13.23
C PRO A 43 2.13 -2.18 -13.70
N GLU A 44 2.78 -3.27 -14.11
CA GLU A 44 2.14 -4.49 -14.60
C GLU A 44 1.43 -5.25 -13.47
N GLU A 45 2.03 -5.27 -12.27
CA GLU A 45 1.45 -5.88 -11.07
C GLU A 45 0.27 -5.06 -10.57
N LEU A 46 0.37 -3.73 -10.66
CA LEU A 46 -0.70 -2.82 -10.29
C LEU A 46 -1.89 -2.97 -11.23
N ALA A 47 -1.67 -3.15 -12.53
CA ALA A 47 -2.73 -3.38 -13.52
C ALA A 47 -3.52 -4.68 -13.26
N ARG A 48 -2.90 -5.66 -12.58
CA ARG A 48 -3.51 -6.96 -12.24
C ARG A 48 -3.91 -7.07 -10.77
N ALA A 49 -3.78 -6.00 -10.00
CA ALA A 49 -4.00 -6.02 -8.57
C ALA A 49 -5.46 -6.28 -8.20
N ARG A 50 -5.69 -6.75 -6.97
CA ARG A 50 -7.05 -6.97 -6.45
C ARG A 50 -7.81 -5.63 -6.38
N PRO A 51 -9.16 -5.62 -6.56
CA PRO A 51 -9.98 -4.41 -6.50
C PRO A 51 -9.75 -3.56 -5.24
N ALA A 52 -9.47 -4.20 -4.10
CA ALA A 52 -9.16 -3.54 -2.84
C ALA A 52 -7.94 -2.59 -2.92
N VAL A 53 -6.90 -2.94 -3.69
CA VAL A 53 -5.72 -2.07 -3.88
C VAL A 53 -6.11 -0.82 -4.66
N HIS A 54 -6.92 -0.98 -5.71
CA HIS A 54 -7.44 0.15 -6.48
C HIS A 54 -8.38 1.03 -5.65
N GLN A 55 -9.19 0.45 -4.77
CA GLN A 55 -10.03 1.20 -3.83
C GLN A 55 -9.19 2.11 -2.93
N VAL A 56 -8.09 1.60 -2.35
CA VAL A 56 -7.17 2.41 -1.54
C VAL A 56 -6.60 3.59 -2.33
N LEU A 57 -6.19 3.35 -3.59
CA LEU A 57 -5.68 4.42 -4.46
C LEU A 57 -6.74 5.47 -4.80
N ARG A 58 -7.99 5.06 -5.03
CA ARG A 58 -9.10 5.98 -5.32
C ARG A 58 -9.44 6.85 -4.11
N VAL A 59 -9.49 6.27 -2.92
CA VAL A 59 -9.71 7.00 -1.67
C VAL A 59 -8.61 8.03 -1.45
N ALA A 60 -7.34 7.64 -1.64
CA ALA A 60 -6.22 8.56 -1.50
C ALA A 60 -6.25 9.71 -2.52
N ALA A 61 -6.64 9.44 -3.77
CA ALA A 61 -6.79 10.48 -4.79
C ALA A 61 -7.92 11.47 -4.44
N ALA A 62 -9.05 10.98 -3.92
CA ALA A 62 -10.15 11.84 -3.47
C ALA A 62 -9.73 12.74 -2.29
N GLN A 63 -8.93 12.22 -1.36
CA GLN A 63 -8.38 12.99 -0.25
C GLN A 63 -7.43 14.10 -0.74
N GLN A 64 -6.55 13.79 -1.69
CA GLN A 64 -5.64 14.80 -2.26
C GLN A 64 -6.39 15.90 -3.01
N ALA A 65 -7.41 15.54 -3.81
CA ALA A 65 -8.25 16.53 -4.49
C ALA A 65 -9.01 17.43 -3.51
N GLY A 66 -9.53 16.85 -2.42
CA GLY A 66 -10.19 17.61 -1.35
C GLY A 66 -9.22 18.57 -0.63
N GLU A 67 -8.02 18.11 -0.29
CA GLU A 67 -6.97 18.95 0.32
C GLU A 67 -6.52 20.08 -0.63
N GLU A 68 -6.42 19.84 -1.93
CA GLU A 68 -6.11 20.87 -2.94
C GLU A 68 -7.22 21.91 -3.08
N GLU A 69 -8.49 21.46 -3.09
CA GLU A 69 -9.66 22.35 -3.16
C GLU A 69 -9.80 23.20 -1.89
N GLU A 70 -9.56 22.60 -0.72
CA GLU A 70 -9.54 23.29 0.57
C GLU A 70 -8.37 24.28 0.65
N ARG A 71 -7.19 23.92 0.14
CA ARG A 71 -6.03 24.83 0.04
C ARG A 71 -6.27 25.98 -0.94
N ALA A 72 -7.04 25.77 -2.00
CA ALA A 72 -7.45 26.82 -2.93
C ALA A 72 -8.50 27.77 -2.33
N LYS A 73 -9.37 27.27 -1.44
CA LYS A 73 -10.39 28.05 -0.70
C LYS A 73 -9.84 28.72 0.56
N GLY A 74 -8.80 28.14 1.18
CA GLY A 74 -8.17 28.55 2.43
C GLY A 74 -7.29 29.80 2.35
N SER A 75 -7.30 30.55 1.24
CA SER A 75 -6.76 31.93 1.24
C SER A 75 -7.64 32.92 2.02
N ALA A 76 -8.78 32.48 2.56
CA ALA A 76 -9.59 33.23 3.50
C ALA A 76 -10.07 32.34 4.68
N ARG A 77 -9.40 32.51 5.83
CA ARG A 77 -9.75 32.09 7.21
C ARG A 77 -9.15 30.78 7.75
N GLN A 78 -8.49 30.94 8.89
CA GLN A 78 -8.01 30.00 9.91
C GLN A 78 -9.14 29.92 10.98
N GLU A 79 -9.51 28.82 11.63
CA GLU A 79 -8.78 27.97 12.60
C GLU A 79 -9.57 26.66 12.89
N ASP A 80 -8.83 25.67 13.41
CA ASP A 80 -9.16 24.55 14.32
C ASP A 80 -10.27 23.52 13.99
N GLU A 81 -9.85 22.27 13.70
CA GLU A 81 -10.44 21.09 14.36
C GLU A 81 -9.57 19.82 14.23
N ALA A 82 -9.65 18.95 15.24
CA ALA A 82 -8.83 17.76 15.42
C ALA A 82 -9.05 16.70 14.32
N ASP A 83 -7.95 16.10 13.87
CA ASP A 83 -7.88 15.07 12.82
C ASP A 83 -8.48 13.75 13.31
N GLU A 84 -9.80 13.62 13.20
CA GLU A 84 -10.51 12.37 13.36
C GLU A 84 -10.28 11.52 12.10
N ALA A 85 -9.48 10.46 12.24
CA ALA A 85 -9.14 9.56 11.14
C ALA A 85 -10.42 8.97 10.51
N LYS A 86 -10.85 9.55 9.39
CA LYS A 86 -12.02 9.10 8.61
C LYS A 86 -11.91 7.60 8.38
N GLY A 87 -12.82 6.85 9.02
CA GLY A 87 -12.92 5.40 8.95
C GLY A 87 -13.15 4.91 7.53
N GLY A 88 -12.07 4.75 6.78
CA GLY A 88 -12.11 4.05 5.51
C GLY A 88 -12.37 2.56 5.77
N ASP A 89 -13.14 1.95 4.87
CA ASP A 89 -13.53 0.53 4.87
C ASP A 89 -12.37 -0.36 5.33
N LEU A 90 -12.39 -0.73 6.61
CA LEU A 90 -11.31 -1.47 7.31
C LEU A 90 -10.96 -2.76 6.56
N ASP A 91 -11.96 -3.35 5.92
CA ASP A 91 -11.90 -4.58 5.14
C ASP A 91 -11.14 -4.39 3.82
N ALA A 92 -11.34 -3.26 3.12
CA ALA A 92 -10.56 -2.94 1.92
C ALA A 92 -9.06 -2.83 2.22
N TYR A 93 -8.68 -2.15 3.31
CA TYR A 93 -7.27 -2.04 3.70
C TYR A 93 -6.67 -3.39 4.10
N ALA A 94 -7.42 -4.25 4.79
CA ALA A 94 -6.97 -5.58 5.16
C ALA A 94 -6.75 -6.46 3.92
N ARG A 95 -7.69 -6.44 2.96
CA ARG A 95 -7.56 -7.18 1.69
C ARG A 95 -6.37 -6.68 0.86
N ALA A 96 -6.21 -5.37 0.74
CA ALA A 96 -5.07 -4.77 0.03
C ALA A 96 -3.74 -5.14 0.71
N ALA A 97 -3.67 -5.07 2.04
CA ALA A 97 -2.48 -5.45 2.79
C ALA A 97 -2.13 -6.94 2.69
N THR A 98 -3.14 -7.80 2.57
CA THR A 98 -2.98 -9.24 2.39
C THR A 98 -2.37 -9.54 1.02
N TYR A 99 -2.91 -8.91 -0.04
CA TYR A 99 -2.33 -8.96 -1.39
C TYR A 99 -0.87 -8.50 -1.41
N MET A 100 -0.58 -7.34 -0.80
CA MET A 100 0.79 -6.80 -0.73
C MET A 100 1.75 -7.66 0.11
N ALA A 101 1.23 -8.50 1.00
CA ALA A 101 2.00 -9.49 1.74
C ALA A 101 2.18 -10.81 0.97
N GLY A 102 1.70 -10.90 -0.27
CA GLY A 102 1.76 -12.12 -1.08
C GLY A 102 0.72 -13.17 -0.71
N ARG A 103 -0.42 -12.77 -0.13
CA ARG A 103 -1.53 -13.65 0.28
C ARG A 103 -2.86 -13.31 -0.42
#